data_AF-A0A497J778-F1
#
_entry.id   AF-A0A497J778-F1
#
_cell.length_a   1.000
_cell.length_b   1.000
_cell.length_c   1.000
_cell.angle_alpha   90.00
_cell.angle_beta   90.00
_cell.angle_gamma   90.00
#
_symmetry.space_group_name_H-M   'P 1'
#
loop_
_entity.id
_entity.type
_entity.pdbx_description
1 polymer ?
#
loop_
_entity_poly.entity_id
_entity_poly.type
_entity_poly.pdbx_seq_one_letter_code
_entity_poly.pdbx_strand_id
1 'polypeptide(L)' 'MTIAEKILAKASGRKKVEPGEIVETSVDYVMVNDITGLPAFEVFEKLEAEPLGEKIVLIQ' A
#
# COMPACT_ATOMS: atom_id res chain seq x y z
N MET A 1 -22.42 1.67 -4.58
CA MET A 1 -21.01 1.37 -4.25
C MET A 1 -20.82 -0.12 -4.04
N THR A 2 -19.90 -0.72 -4.79
CA THR A 2 -19.36 -2.07 -4.60
C THR A 2 -18.57 -2.17 -3.30
N ILE A 3 -18.13 -3.38 -2.92
CA ILE A 3 -17.27 -3.57 -1.75
C ILE A 3 -15.92 -2.86 -1.93
N ALA A 4 -15.31 -2.93 -3.12
CA ALA A 4 -14.05 -2.27 -3.41
C ALA A 4 -14.15 -0.73 -3.28
N GLU A 5 -15.21 -0.13 -3.83
CA GLU A 5 -15.47 1.31 -3.71
C GLU A 5 -15.66 1.73 -2.25
N LYS A 6 -16.37 0.93 -1.43
CA LYS A 6 -16.53 1.23 0.00
C LYS A 6 -15.20 1.17 0.77
N ILE A 7 -14.35 0.18 0.47
CA ILE A 7 -13.02 0.05 1.09
C ILE A 7 -12.16 1.26 0.72
N LEU A 8 -12.07 1.59 -0.57
CA LEU A 8 -11.26 2.71 -1.05
C LEU A 8 -11.78 4.07 -0.57
N ALA A 9 -13.10 4.28 -0.54
CA ALA A 9 -13.70 5.49 0.01
C ALA A 9 -13.35 5.64 1.50
N LYS A 10 -13.51 4.58 2.29
CA LYS A 10 -13.14 4.60 3.71
C LYS A 10 -11.65 4.88 3.90
N ALA A 11 -10.78 4.20 3.18
CA ALA A 11 -9.33 4.30 3.33
C ALA A 11 -8.80 5.69 2.91
N SER A 12 -9.35 6.28 1.85
CA SER A 12 -9.02 7.64 1.38
C SER A 12 -9.74 8.76 2.12
N GLY A 13 -10.53 8.46 3.17
CA GLY A 13 -11.29 9.46 3.94
C GLY A 13 -12.45 10.12 3.17
N ARG A 14 -12.90 9.51 2.07
CA ARG A 14 -13.98 10.01 1.20
C ARG A 14 -15.32 9.38 1.54
N LYS A 15 -16.42 10.10 1.29
CA LYS A 15 -17.79 9.56 1.48
C LYS A 15 -18.19 8.56 0.39
N LYS A 16 -17.63 8.72 -0.81
CA LYS A 16 -17.83 7.84 -1.97
C LYS A 16 -16.62 7.95 -2.90
N VAL A 17 -16.43 6.93 -3.73
CA VAL A 17 -15.53 6.93 -4.89
C VAL A 17 -16.23 6.24 -6.05
N GLU A 18 -15.80 6.54 -7.28
CA GLU A 18 -16.36 5.97 -8.50
C GLU A 18 -15.26 5.35 -9.40
N PRO A 19 -15.58 4.39 -10.29
CA PRO A 19 -14.58 3.77 -11.16
C PRO A 19 -13.91 4.81 -12.06
N GLY A 20 -12.58 4.74 -12.16
CA GLY A 20 -11.76 5.71 -12.91
C GLY A 20 -11.25 6.88 -12.06
N GLU A 21 -11.71 7.01 -10.82
CA GLU A 21 -11.17 7.97 -9.86
C GLU A 21 -9.81 7.53 -9.31
N ILE A 22 -8.84 8.43 -9.28
CA ILE A 22 -7.55 8.23 -8.61
C ILE A 22 -7.67 8.74 -7.18
N VAL A 23 -7.39 7.89 -6.20
CA VAL A 23 -7.41 8.23 -4.78
C VAL A 23 -6.09 7.86 -4.12
N GLU A 24 -5.68 8.68 -3.16
CA GLU A 24 -4.51 8.43 -2.32
C GLU A 24 -4.97 7.91 -0.96
N THR A 25 -4.31 6.87 -0.45
CA THR A 25 -4.62 6.26 0.84
C THR A 25 -3.39 5.54 1.40
N SER A 26 -3.29 5.44 2.72
CA SER A 26 -2.31 4.58 3.38
C SER A 26 -2.66 3.10 3.18
N VAL A 27 -1.64 2.25 3.11
CA VAL A 27 -1.78 0.80 3.18
C VAL A 27 -1.83 0.32 4.64
N ASP A 28 -2.60 -0.74 4.90
CA ASP A 28 -2.70 -1.35 6.23
C ASP A 28 -1.57 -2.36 6.48
N TYR A 29 -1.28 -3.21 5.49
CA TYR A 29 -0.21 -4.21 5.51
C TYR A 29 0.47 -4.31 4.14
N VAL A 30 1.76 -4.66 4.15
CA VAL A 30 2.56 -4.91 2.94
C VAL A 30 3.20 -6.28 3.07
N MET A 31 2.93 -7.18 2.13
CA MET A 31 3.58 -8.49 2.08
C MET A 31 4.87 -8.38 1.27
N VAL A 32 5.94 -8.98 1.79
CA VAL A 32 7.25 -9.03 1.15
C VAL A 32 7.76 -10.46 1.15
N ASN A 33 8.18 -10.98 0.00
CA ASN A 33 8.89 -12.26 -0.09
C ASN A 33 10.41 -12.05 -0.26
N ASP A 34 11.16 -13.12 -0.10
CA ASP A 34 12.62 -13.19 -0.26
C ASP A 34 13.14 -12.67 -1.61
N ILE A 35 12.43 -12.93 -2.71
CA ILE A 35 12.85 -12.52 -4.06
C ILE A 35 12.54 -11.05 -4.34
N THR A 36 11.33 -10.56 -4.01
CA THR A 36 10.93 -9.18 -4.36
C THR A 36 11.25 -8.16 -3.28
N GLY A 37 11.53 -8.61 -2.05
CA GLY A 37 11.89 -7.72 -0.94
C GLY A 37 13.22 -7.04 -1.12
N LEU A 38 14.26 -7.79 -1.50
CA LEU A 38 15.60 -7.24 -1.74
C LEU A 38 15.59 -6.06 -2.73
N PRO A 39 15.06 -6.19 -3.97
CA PRO A 39 15.03 -5.07 -4.90
C PRO A 39 14.13 -3.92 -4.42
N ALA A 40 13.07 -4.18 -3.65
CA ALA A 40 12.24 -3.12 -3.09
C ALA A 40 13.01 -2.27 -2.06
N PHE A 41 13.74 -2.90 -1.13
CA PHE A 41 14.54 -2.19 -0.13
C PHE A 41 15.72 -1.43 -0.75
N GLU A 42 16.38 -1.97 -1.79
CA GLU A 42 17.39 -1.22 -2.54
C GLU A 42 16.84 0.08 -3.16
N VAL A 43 15.57 0.09 -3.57
CA VAL A 43 14.91 1.31 -4.07
C VAL A 43 14.60 2.28 -2.93
N PHE A 44 14.15 1.80 -1.77
CA PHE A 44 13.95 2.65 -0.59
C PHE A 44 15.26 3.37 -0.18
N GLU A 45 16.38 2.67 -0.18
CA GLU A 45 17.71 3.26 0.09
C GLU A 45 18.06 4.35 -0.92
N LYS A 46 17.87 4.10 -2.22
CA LYS A 46 18.13 5.10 -3.29
C LYS A 46 17.23 6.32 -3.21
N LEU A 47 16.01 6.16 -2.68
CA LEU A 47 15.05 7.23 -2.48
C LEU A 47 15.25 7.98 -1.16
N GLU A 48 16.21 7.57 -0.32
CA GLU A 48 16.41 8.07 1.04
C GLU A 48 15.11 8.03 1.86
N ALA A 49 14.32 6.97 1.66
CA ALA A 49 13.00 6.80 2.25
C ALA A 49 12.95 5.60 3.21
N GLU A 50 12.15 5.71 4.26
CA GLU A 50 11.95 4.63 5.21
C GLU A 50 10.77 3.73 4.82
N PRO A 51 10.93 2.39 4.85
CA PRO A 51 9.83 1.47 4.62
C PRO A 51 8.84 1.45 5.79
N LEU A 52 7.63 0.95 5.55
CA LEU A 52 6.56 0.86 6.57
C LEU A 52 6.79 -0.30 7.55
N GLY A 53 7.86 -0.24 8.34
CA GLY A 53 8.39 -1.34 9.18
C GLY A 53 7.33 -2.17 9.91
N GLU A 54 6.50 -1.55 10.74
CA GLU A 54 5.47 -2.25 11.55
C GLU A 54 4.35 -2.91 10.73
N LYS A 55 4.20 -2.52 9.45
CA LYS A 55 3.15 -3.00 8.55
C LYS A 55 3.64 -4.08 7.59
N ILE A 56 4.93 -4.42 7.62
CA ILE A 56 5.53 -5.39 6.71
C ILE A 56 5.38 -6.81 7.26
N VAL A 57 4.85 -7.70 6.41
CA VAL A 57 4.77 -9.14 6.67
C VAL A 57 5.75 -9.84 5.72
N LEU A 58 6.82 -10.38 6.28
CA LEU A 58 7.79 -11.17 5.53
C LEU A 58 7.30 -12.62 5.38
N ILE A 59 7.32 -13.13 4.16
CA ILE A 59 7.05 -14.55 3.86
C ILE A 59 8.30 -15.21 3.26
N GLN A 60 8.48 -16.49 3.58
CA GLN A 60 9.53 -17.37 3.04
C GLN A 60 9.02 -18.18 1.87
#